data_AF-A0A8I1PUY1-F1
#
_entry.id   AF-A0A8I1PUY1-F1
#
_cell.length_a   1.000
_cell.length_b   1.000
_cell.length_c   1.000
_cell.angle_alpha   90.00
_cell.angle_beta   90.00
_cell.angle_gamma   90.00
#
_symmetry.space_group_name_H-M   'P 1'
#
loop_
_entity.id
_entity.type
_entity.pdbx_description
1 polymer ?
#
loop_
_entity_poly.entity_id
_entity_poly.type
_entity_poly.pdbx_seq_one_letter_code
_entity_poly.pdbx_strand_id
1 'polypeptide(L)'
;MHLQFTPGTTRLPPRPAHVIAHWRVTAGNRRRLTTDLVEALVQATRRQSPRDAIATLESAWHHCLIDESDIAEIFRRLPLRYRSLRPLLDRRAESGAETLMRLVLRVLGCDVQVQVAIAGVGRVDLLVDGWLIVECDSRALHDGWAAHARDRRRDLAAAALGYTTVRPLAEDIFYDQDDLVTTMRRIVQNSTDVTGNPQRKPS
;
A
#
# COMPACT_ATOMS: atom_id res chain seq x y z
N MET A 1 0.65 -20.85 9.25
CA MET A 1 2.00 -21.47 9.31
C MET A 1 2.34 -22.07 7.95
N HIS A 2 3.54 -21.83 7.42
CA HIS A 2 3.97 -22.33 6.10
C HIS A 2 5.10 -23.36 6.25
N LEU A 3 5.01 -24.49 5.54
CA LEU A 3 6.05 -25.53 5.50
C LEU A 3 6.65 -25.63 4.08
N GLN A 4 7.97 -25.77 3.98
CA GLN A 4 8.68 -25.95 2.70
C GLN A 4 9.21 -27.38 2.52
N PHE A 5 9.01 -27.96 1.34
CA PHE A 5 9.34 -29.35 0.98
C PHE A 5 10.21 -29.42 -0.27
N THR A 6 11.21 -30.28 -0.34
CA THR A 6 12.09 -30.32 -1.52
C THR A 6 11.32 -30.84 -2.75
N PRO A 7 11.46 -30.24 -3.95
CA PRO A 7 10.92 -30.83 -5.18
C PRO A 7 11.39 -32.28 -5.33
N GLY A 8 10.46 -33.20 -5.55
CA GLY A 8 10.74 -34.65 -5.60
C GLY A 8 10.58 -35.41 -4.28
N THR A 9 10.21 -34.75 -3.17
CA THR A 9 9.77 -35.47 -1.96
C THR A 9 8.42 -36.14 -2.23
N THR A 10 8.40 -37.47 -2.33
CA THR A 10 7.22 -38.27 -2.68
C THR A 10 6.24 -38.50 -1.53
N ARG A 11 6.63 -38.18 -0.28
CA ARG A 11 5.74 -38.25 0.89
C ARG A 11 5.78 -36.95 1.69
N LEU A 12 4.64 -36.26 1.71
CA LEU A 12 4.38 -35.16 2.63
C LEU A 12 3.81 -35.74 3.95
N PRO A 13 4.30 -35.31 5.13
CA PRO A 13 3.69 -35.72 6.40
C PRO A 13 2.25 -35.18 6.50
N PRO A 14 1.36 -35.87 7.23
CA PRO A 14 0.00 -35.37 7.48
C PRO A 14 0.07 -33.99 8.13
N ARG A 15 -0.73 -33.05 7.61
CA ARG A 15 -0.72 -31.65 8.02
C ARG A 15 -2.14 -31.15 8.33
N PRO A 16 -2.31 -30.27 9.35
CA PRO A 16 -3.57 -29.58 9.56
C PRO A 16 -3.96 -28.72 8.35
N ALA A 17 -5.26 -28.53 8.12
CA ALA A 17 -5.78 -27.79 6.96
C ALA A 17 -5.24 -26.34 6.86
N HIS A 18 -4.96 -25.70 7.99
CA HIS A 18 -4.43 -24.33 8.07
C HIS A 18 -2.91 -24.22 7.79
N VAL A 19 -2.23 -25.34 7.51
CA VAL A 19 -0.79 -25.37 7.24
C VAL A 19 -0.57 -25.48 5.75
N ILE A 20 -0.08 -24.41 5.11
CA ILE A 20 0.12 -24.39 3.66
C ILE A 20 1.49 -24.98 3.32
N ALA A 21 1.49 -26.06 2.51
CA ALA A 21 2.70 -26.72 2.02
C ALA A 21 3.22 -26.07 0.74
N HIS A 22 4.53 -25.85 0.67
CA HIS A 22 5.20 -25.24 -0.47
C HIS A 22 6.35 -26.10 -0.93
N TRP A 23 6.49 -26.30 -2.24
CA TRP A 23 7.72 -26.86 -2.77
C TRP A 23 8.85 -25.82 -2.67
N ARG A 24 10.01 -26.29 -2.23
CA ARG A 24 11.19 -25.52 -1.89
C ARG A 24 11.80 -25.01 -3.17
N VAL A 25 11.76 -23.70 -3.34
CA VAL A 25 12.51 -22.96 -4.34
C VAL A 25 13.44 -22.01 -3.58
N THR A 26 14.21 -22.55 -2.62
CA THR A 26 15.09 -21.76 -1.74
C THR A 26 16.52 -22.24 -1.86
N ALA A 27 17.47 -21.29 -1.88
CA ALA A 27 18.91 -21.55 -1.95
C ALA A 27 19.55 -21.74 -0.56
N GLY A 28 18.78 -21.63 0.52
CA GLY A 28 19.28 -21.66 1.90
C GLY A 28 19.71 -23.06 2.40
N ASN A 29 20.55 -23.09 3.44
CA ASN A 29 21.00 -24.33 4.09
C ASN A 29 19.83 -25.05 4.81
N ARG A 30 19.76 -26.39 4.68
CA ARG A 30 18.70 -27.28 5.23
C ARG A 30 18.54 -27.23 6.75
N ARG A 31 19.55 -26.77 7.49
CA ARG A 31 19.55 -26.76 8.98
C ARG A 31 19.16 -25.41 9.59
N ARG A 32 18.86 -24.38 8.79
CA ARG A 32 18.41 -23.09 9.30
C ARG A 32 16.89 -23.11 9.51
N LEU A 33 16.45 -22.93 10.76
CA LEU A 33 15.05 -22.76 11.13
C LEU A 33 14.53 -21.34 10.87
N THR A 34 15.43 -20.41 10.55
CA THR A 34 15.14 -19.01 10.22
C THR A 34 15.59 -18.71 8.78
N THR A 35 14.68 -18.14 7.99
CA THR A 35 14.96 -17.63 6.65
C THR A 35 15.39 -16.16 6.76
N ASP A 36 16.34 -15.71 5.94
CA ASP A 36 16.65 -14.27 5.85
C ASP A 36 15.46 -13.46 5.30
N LEU A 37 15.37 -12.20 5.68
CA LEU A 37 14.19 -11.36 5.37
C LEU A 37 13.96 -11.23 3.85
N VAL A 38 15.03 -11.15 3.05
CA VAL A 38 14.97 -11.11 1.59
C VAL A 38 14.29 -12.36 1.03
N GLU A 39 14.70 -13.56 1.45
CA GLU A 39 14.05 -14.81 1.06
C GLU A 39 12.60 -14.86 1.56
N ALA A 40 12.30 -14.40 2.78
CA ALA A 40 10.92 -14.35 3.27
C ALA A 40 10.03 -13.50 2.37
N LEU A 41 10.51 -12.32 1.97
CA LEU A 41 9.80 -11.39 1.09
C LEU A 41 9.64 -11.96 -0.32
N VAL A 42 10.68 -12.58 -0.90
CA VAL A 42 10.57 -13.28 -2.20
C VAL A 42 9.47 -14.34 -2.15
N GLN A 43 9.37 -15.13 -1.07
CA GLN A 43 8.34 -16.14 -0.90
C GLN A 43 6.95 -15.52 -0.70
N ALA A 44 6.85 -14.42 0.05
CA ALA A 44 5.60 -13.69 0.27
C ALA A 44 5.04 -13.11 -1.04
N THR A 45 5.86 -12.38 -1.80
CA THR A 45 5.49 -11.79 -3.10
C THR A 45 4.97 -12.83 -4.08
N ARG A 46 5.49 -14.07 -4.05
CA ARG A 46 5.04 -15.15 -4.94
C ARG A 46 3.66 -15.70 -4.60
N ARG A 47 3.19 -15.51 -3.36
CA ARG A 47 1.92 -16.08 -2.85
C ARG A 47 0.81 -15.05 -2.73
N GLN A 48 1.18 -13.78 -2.68
CA GLN A 48 0.28 -12.66 -2.55
C GLN A 48 -0.28 -12.24 -3.92
N SER A 49 -1.40 -11.52 -3.89
CA SER A 49 -1.83 -10.76 -5.05
C SER A 49 -0.76 -9.70 -5.40
N PRO A 50 -0.69 -9.21 -6.66
CA PRO A 50 0.23 -8.15 -7.02
C PRO A 50 0.14 -6.91 -6.12
N ARG A 51 -1.07 -6.53 -5.68
CA ARG A 51 -1.31 -5.36 -4.82
C ARG A 51 -0.76 -5.59 -3.41
N ASP A 52 -1.05 -6.73 -2.80
CA ASP A 52 -0.58 -7.05 -1.45
C ASP A 52 0.94 -7.25 -1.40
N ALA A 53 1.52 -7.76 -2.48
CA ALA A 53 2.96 -7.89 -2.62
C ALA A 53 3.65 -6.51 -2.62
N ILE A 54 3.09 -5.53 -3.33
CA ILE A 54 3.60 -4.14 -3.31
C ILE A 54 3.48 -3.56 -1.90
N ALA A 55 2.31 -3.67 -1.25
CA ALA A 55 2.09 -3.18 0.11
C ALA A 55 3.07 -3.80 1.12
N THR A 56 3.33 -5.10 1.00
CA THR A 56 4.28 -5.82 1.87
C THR A 56 5.72 -5.33 1.66
N LEU A 57 6.14 -5.18 0.40
CA LEU A 57 7.49 -4.71 0.06
C LEU A 57 7.70 -3.25 0.49
N GLU A 58 6.72 -2.37 0.24
CA GLU A 58 6.77 -0.97 0.67
C GLU A 58 6.83 -0.85 2.19
N SER A 59 6.01 -1.59 2.92
CA SER A 59 6.03 -1.56 4.39
C SER A 59 7.39 -1.98 4.94
N ALA A 60 7.97 -3.08 4.45
CA ALA A 60 9.31 -3.52 4.85
C ALA A 60 10.37 -2.45 4.53
N TRP A 61 10.24 -1.79 3.39
CA TRP A 61 11.18 -0.77 2.95
C TRP A 61 11.04 0.53 3.74
N HIS A 62 9.82 0.98 4.00
CA HIS A 62 9.48 2.16 4.78
C HIS A 62 10.03 2.06 6.21
N HIS A 63 9.81 0.93 6.87
CA HIS A 63 10.31 0.65 8.22
C HIS A 63 11.82 0.33 8.29
N CYS A 64 12.57 0.54 7.20
CA CYS A 64 14.00 0.26 7.12
C CYS A 64 14.39 -1.19 7.45
N LEU A 65 13.47 -2.15 7.28
CA LEU A 65 13.79 -3.57 7.47
C LEU A 65 14.61 -4.10 6.28
N ILE A 66 14.45 -3.48 5.12
CA ILE A 66 15.21 -3.71 3.89
C ILE A 66 15.60 -2.36 3.29
N ASP A 67 16.61 -2.37 2.42
CA ASP A 67 17.05 -1.20 1.64
C ASP A 67 16.83 -1.37 0.13
N GLU A 68 17.31 -0.40 -0.67
CA GLU A 68 17.21 -0.46 -2.15
C GLU A 68 17.98 -1.65 -2.74
N SER A 69 19.10 -2.04 -2.13
CA SER A 69 19.90 -3.16 -2.59
C SER A 69 19.18 -4.50 -2.34
N ASP A 70 18.49 -4.62 -1.20
CA ASP A 70 17.61 -5.75 -0.89
C ASP A 70 16.43 -5.81 -1.86
N ILE A 71 15.79 -4.67 -2.17
CA ILE A 71 14.72 -4.62 -3.19
C ILE A 71 15.24 -5.11 -4.54
N ALA A 72 16.42 -4.64 -4.97
CA ALA A 72 17.03 -5.10 -6.21
C ALA A 72 17.30 -6.61 -6.19
N GLU A 73 17.79 -7.15 -5.07
CA GLU A 73 18.02 -8.58 -4.87
C GLU A 73 16.72 -9.39 -4.90
N ILE A 74 15.66 -8.91 -4.25
CA ILE A 74 14.32 -9.53 -4.29
C ILE A 74 13.84 -9.66 -5.74
N PHE A 75 13.87 -8.59 -6.52
CA PHE A 75 13.45 -8.62 -7.93
C PHE A 75 14.37 -9.44 -8.84
N ARG A 76 15.66 -9.57 -8.49
CA ARG A 76 16.58 -10.49 -9.19
C ARG A 76 16.21 -11.95 -8.96
N ARG A 77 15.70 -12.28 -7.77
CA ARG A 77 15.31 -13.64 -7.37
C ARG A 77 13.88 -14.00 -7.77
N LEU A 78 13.01 -13.02 -8.01
CA LEU A 78 11.65 -13.24 -8.48
C LEU A 78 11.61 -13.59 -9.99
N PRO A 79 10.63 -14.40 -10.44
CA PRO A 79 10.41 -14.63 -11.86
C PRO A 79 10.18 -13.33 -12.65
N LEU A 80 10.56 -13.31 -13.94
CA LEU A 80 10.49 -12.11 -14.80
C LEU A 80 9.13 -11.40 -14.80
N ARG A 81 8.03 -12.15 -14.67
CA ARG A 81 6.66 -11.61 -14.62
C ARG A 81 6.41 -10.62 -13.47
N TYR A 82 7.21 -10.65 -12.41
CA TYR A 82 7.08 -9.71 -11.27
C TYR A 82 7.83 -8.39 -11.50
N ARG A 83 8.68 -8.27 -12.54
CA ARG A 83 9.46 -7.05 -12.79
C ARG A 83 8.59 -5.80 -12.98
N SER A 84 7.37 -5.97 -13.49
CA SER A 84 6.40 -4.88 -13.65
C SER A 84 5.93 -4.27 -12.32
N LEU A 85 6.11 -4.96 -11.18
CA LEU A 85 5.73 -4.43 -9.87
C LEU A 85 6.76 -3.43 -9.32
N ARG A 86 8.04 -3.57 -9.67
CA ARG A 86 9.11 -2.69 -9.16
C ARG A 86 8.84 -1.19 -9.39
N PRO A 87 8.46 -0.71 -10.59
CA PRO A 87 8.17 0.70 -10.80
C PRO A 87 6.89 1.20 -10.11
N LEU A 88 6.09 0.30 -9.52
CA LEU A 88 4.93 0.67 -8.72
C LEU A 88 5.30 0.93 -7.26
N LEU A 89 6.50 0.53 -6.81
CA LEU A 89 6.95 0.76 -5.45
C LEU A 89 7.22 2.24 -5.18
N ASP A 90 6.80 2.71 -4.00
CA ASP A 90 7.04 4.02 -3.43
C ASP A 90 7.23 3.88 -1.92
N ARG A 91 8.46 4.05 -1.45
CA ARG A 91 8.86 3.92 -0.04
C ARG A 91 8.15 4.93 0.89
N ARG A 92 7.56 5.99 0.35
CA ARG A 92 6.93 7.06 1.14
C ARG A 92 5.59 6.65 1.75
N ALA A 93 4.92 5.63 1.23
CA ALA A 93 3.72 5.09 1.86
C ALA A 93 4.08 4.54 3.24
N GLU A 94 3.43 5.04 4.29
CA GLU A 94 3.75 4.69 5.68
C GLU A 94 2.96 3.45 6.15
N SER A 95 1.95 3.03 5.38
CA SER A 95 1.10 1.89 5.67
C SER A 95 0.65 1.14 4.42
N GLY A 96 0.28 -0.14 4.59
CA GLY A 96 -0.28 -0.93 3.49
C GLY A 96 -1.60 -0.36 2.96
N ALA A 97 -2.39 0.31 3.80
CA ALA A 97 -3.63 0.96 3.39
C ALA A 97 -3.36 2.12 2.41
N GLU A 98 -2.36 2.97 2.71
CA GLU A 98 -1.91 4.02 1.79
C GLU A 98 -1.42 3.44 0.46
N THR A 99 -0.63 2.37 0.49
CA THR A 99 -0.17 1.69 -0.72
C THR A 99 -1.34 1.21 -1.57
N LEU A 100 -2.28 0.47 -0.97
CA LEU A 100 -3.42 -0.10 -1.68
C LEU A 100 -4.32 1.00 -2.26
N MET A 101 -4.59 2.06 -1.49
CA MET A 101 -5.39 3.18 -1.92
C MET A 101 -4.73 3.95 -3.07
N ARG A 102 -3.41 4.18 -3.00
CA ARG A 102 -2.62 4.75 -4.10
C ARG A 102 -2.73 3.91 -5.37
N LEU A 103 -2.64 2.59 -5.27
CA LEU A 103 -2.79 1.69 -6.43
C LEU A 103 -4.20 1.75 -7.03
N VAL A 104 -5.24 1.82 -6.19
CA VAL A 104 -6.63 2.02 -6.64
C VAL A 104 -6.75 3.32 -7.45
N LEU A 105 -6.28 4.43 -6.91
CA LEU A 105 -6.34 5.74 -7.57
C LEU A 105 -5.56 5.78 -8.89
N ARG A 106 -4.37 5.15 -8.95
CA ARG A 106 -3.61 5.04 -10.21
C ARG A 106 -4.34 4.22 -11.27
N VAL A 107 -5.06 3.16 -10.88
CA VAL A 107 -5.91 2.38 -11.80
C VAL A 107 -7.07 3.24 -12.32
N LEU A 108 -7.57 4.18 -11.52
CA LEU A 108 -8.59 5.16 -11.94
C LEU A 108 -8.02 6.27 -12.84
N GLY A 109 -6.71 6.30 -13.09
CA GLY A 109 -6.07 7.25 -13.99
C GLY A 109 -5.64 8.58 -13.35
N CYS A 110 -5.70 8.68 -12.02
CA CYS A 110 -5.33 9.90 -11.30
C CYS A 110 -3.80 10.07 -11.16
N ASP A 111 -3.35 11.32 -11.10
CA ASP A 111 -2.03 11.69 -10.58
C ASP A 111 -2.06 11.66 -9.04
N VAL A 112 -1.17 10.87 -8.43
CA VAL A 112 -1.18 10.66 -6.98
C VAL A 112 0.18 11.02 -6.39
N GLN A 113 0.19 12.00 -5.49
CA GLN A 113 1.35 12.40 -4.71
C GLN A 113 1.23 11.86 -3.28
N VAL A 114 2.32 11.30 -2.75
CA VAL A 114 2.37 10.59 -1.46
C VAL A 114 3.07 11.43 -0.40
N GLN A 115 2.50 11.47 0.81
CA GLN A 115 3.00 12.17 2.00
C GLN A 115 3.31 13.66 1.73
N VAL A 116 2.31 14.41 1.26
CA VAL A 116 2.46 15.81 0.81
C VAL A 116 2.29 16.78 1.98
N ALA A 117 3.21 17.74 2.12
CA ALA A 117 3.04 18.85 3.06
C ALA A 117 2.28 20.01 2.41
N ILE A 118 1.10 20.35 2.94
CA ILE A 118 0.28 21.47 2.48
C ILE A 118 0.34 22.60 3.52
N ALA A 119 0.73 23.80 3.09
CA ALA A 119 0.81 24.96 3.96
C ALA A 119 -0.56 25.26 4.61
N GLY A 120 -0.58 25.43 5.93
CA GLY A 120 -1.81 25.67 6.70
C GLY A 120 -2.64 24.42 7.04
N VAL A 121 -2.40 23.28 6.37
CA VAL A 121 -3.12 22.01 6.62
C VAL A 121 -2.24 20.99 7.32
N GLY A 122 -0.94 20.94 6.99
CA GLY A 122 0.00 19.93 7.45
C GLY A 122 0.23 18.83 6.42
N ARG A 123 0.81 17.71 6.87
CA ARG A 123 1.14 16.56 6.02
C ARG A 123 -0.09 15.66 5.83
N VAL A 124 -0.39 15.32 4.58
CA VAL A 124 -1.50 14.43 4.20
C VAL A 124 -0.96 13.18 3.51
N ASP A 125 -1.67 12.06 3.66
CA ASP A 125 -1.21 10.78 3.11
C ASP A 125 -1.12 10.79 1.58
N LEU A 126 -2.20 11.18 0.91
CA LEU A 126 -2.27 11.24 -0.55
C LEU A 126 -2.93 12.55 -1.01
N LEU A 127 -2.33 13.19 -2.02
CA LEU A 127 -2.94 14.28 -2.79
C LEU A 127 -3.16 13.82 -4.23
N VAL A 128 -4.41 13.86 -4.67
CA VAL A 128 -4.88 13.31 -5.95
C VAL A 128 -5.31 14.45 -6.87
N ASP A 129 -4.74 14.47 -8.07
CA ASP A 129 -5.00 15.46 -9.14
C ASP A 129 -4.90 16.92 -8.67
N GLY A 130 -4.18 17.16 -7.56
CA GLY A 130 -3.98 18.48 -6.98
C GLY A 130 -5.16 19.05 -6.16
N TRP A 131 -6.26 18.32 -5.96
CA TRP A 131 -7.45 18.86 -5.29
C TRP A 131 -8.07 17.92 -4.24
N LEU A 132 -7.89 16.61 -4.36
CA LEU A 132 -8.48 15.62 -3.45
C LEU A 132 -7.42 15.10 -2.49
N ILE A 133 -7.64 15.32 -1.20
CA ILE A 133 -6.87 14.74 -0.10
C ILE A 133 -7.52 13.41 0.28
N VAL A 134 -6.73 12.34 0.33
CA VAL A 134 -7.15 11.02 0.83
C VAL A 134 -6.26 10.66 2.01
N GLU A 135 -6.86 10.53 3.20
CA GLU A 135 -6.17 10.07 4.41
C GLU A 135 -6.61 8.64 4.68
N CYS A 136 -5.68 7.68 4.74
CA CYS A 136 -5.98 6.24 4.82
C CYS A 136 -6.10 5.72 6.26
N ASP A 137 -6.27 6.65 7.20
CA ASP A 137 -6.48 6.54 8.63
C ASP A 137 -5.83 5.33 9.31
N SER A 138 -4.66 5.59 9.88
CA SER A 138 -4.23 4.90 11.07
C SER A 138 -4.30 5.87 12.26
N ARG A 139 -5.34 5.74 13.10
CA ARG A 139 -5.40 6.07 14.55
C ARG A 139 -6.53 7.00 15.04
N ALA A 140 -7.49 7.46 14.21
CA ALA A 140 -8.52 8.39 14.70
C ALA A 140 -9.41 7.84 15.84
N LEU A 141 -9.46 6.53 16.10
CA LEU A 141 -10.31 5.94 17.15
C LEU A 141 -9.67 5.87 18.55
N HIS A 142 -8.39 6.23 18.71
CA HIS A 142 -7.69 6.09 20.01
C HIS A 142 -7.17 7.39 20.61
N ASP A 143 -7.13 8.47 19.84
CA ASP A 143 -6.61 9.74 20.32
C ASP A 143 -7.76 10.61 20.84
N GLY A 144 -7.73 10.93 22.14
CA GLY A 144 -8.80 11.67 22.82
C GLY A 144 -9.12 13.04 22.19
N TRP A 145 -10.09 13.75 22.79
CA TRP A 145 -10.70 14.98 22.26
C TRP A 145 -9.75 16.01 21.62
N ALA A 146 -8.54 16.20 22.17
CA ALA A 146 -7.56 17.13 21.62
C ALA A 146 -7.09 16.79 20.20
N ALA A 147 -6.98 15.50 19.84
CA ALA A 147 -6.64 15.08 18.49
C ALA A 147 -7.79 15.34 17.51
N HIS A 148 -9.01 14.94 17.87
CA HIS A 148 -10.20 15.27 17.10
C HIS A 148 -10.37 16.77 16.83
N ALA A 149 -10.09 17.61 17.82
CA ALA A 149 -10.15 19.06 17.64
C ALA A 149 -9.05 19.59 16.70
N ARG A 150 -7.89 18.94 16.63
CA ARG A 150 -6.85 19.29 15.64
C ARG A 150 -7.27 18.83 14.24
N ASP A 151 -7.75 17.61 14.09
CA ASP A 151 -8.17 17.08 12.78
C ASP A 151 -9.30 17.91 12.18
N ARG A 152 -10.31 18.29 12.97
CA ARG A 152 -11.36 19.21 12.50
C ARG A 152 -10.83 20.56 12.03
N ARG A 153 -9.82 21.13 12.71
CA ARG A 153 -9.19 22.39 12.27
C ARG A 153 -8.43 22.20 10.97
N ARG A 154 -7.75 21.06 10.80
CA ARG A 154 -7.02 20.71 9.57
C ARG A 154 -7.99 20.53 8.40
N ASP A 155 -9.09 19.83 8.62
CA ASP A 155 -10.12 19.61 7.60
C ASP A 155 -10.76 20.93 7.16
N LEU A 156 -11.06 21.83 8.12
CA LEU A 156 -11.55 23.18 7.79
C LEU A 156 -10.52 24.00 7.01
N ALA A 157 -9.24 23.93 7.38
CA ALA A 157 -8.16 24.62 6.65
C ALA A 157 -8.00 24.08 5.23
N ALA A 158 -8.10 22.77 5.04
CA ALA A 158 -8.07 22.13 3.73
C ALA A 158 -9.24 22.60 2.85
N ALA A 159 -10.46 22.59 3.40
CA ALA A 159 -11.65 23.07 2.70
C ALA A 159 -11.55 24.56 2.33
N ALA A 160 -11.02 25.40 3.22
CA ALA A 160 -10.82 26.82 2.96
C ALA A 160 -9.83 27.09 1.79
N LEU A 161 -8.93 26.15 1.53
CA LEU A 161 -7.98 26.19 0.42
C LEU A 161 -8.50 25.49 -0.86
N GLY A 162 -9.75 25.02 -0.86
CA GLY A 162 -10.39 24.37 -2.01
C GLY A 162 -10.11 22.88 -2.14
N TYR A 163 -9.49 22.25 -1.14
CA TYR A 163 -9.33 20.80 -1.14
C TYR A 163 -10.60 20.10 -0.64
N THR A 164 -10.88 18.94 -1.24
CA THR A 164 -11.84 17.97 -0.68
C THR A 164 -11.05 16.91 0.07
N THR A 165 -11.47 16.55 1.29
CA THR A 165 -10.83 15.48 2.08
C THR A 165 -11.77 14.30 2.22
N VAL A 166 -11.28 13.09 1.95
CA VAL A 166 -11.97 11.84 2.23
C VAL A 166 -11.09 10.92 3.09
N ARG A 167 -11.74 10.12 3.94
CA ARG A 167 -11.09 9.24 4.91
C ARG A 167 -11.68 7.82 4.84
N PRO A 168 -11.32 7.02 3.82
CA PRO A 168 -11.82 5.65 3.71
C PRO A 168 -11.38 4.81 4.91
N LEU A 169 -12.23 3.88 5.35
CA LEU A 169 -11.85 2.98 6.44
C LEU A 169 -10.78 2.01 5.95
N ALA A 170 -9.81 1.70 6.81
CA ALA A 170 -8.80 0.70 6.52
C ALA A 170 -9.44 -0.67 6.18
N GLU A 171 -10.54 -1.02 6.85
CA GLU A 171 -11.31 -2.24 6.57
C GLU A 171 -11.78 -2.27 5.11
N ASP A 172 -12.39 -1.20 4.62
CA ASP A 172 -12.85 -1.09 3.22
C ASP A 172 -11.68 -1.19 2.23
N ILE A 173 -10.52 -0.60 2.57
CA ILE A 173 -9.31 -0.65 1.73
C ILE A 173 -8.78 -2.08 1.62
N PHE A 174 -8.81 -2.85 2.71
CA PHE A 174 -8.27 -4.20 2.74
C PHE A 174 -9.25 -5.26 2.23
N TYR A 175 -10.54 -5.13 2.51
CA TYR A 175 -11.51 -6.22 2.35
C TYR A 175 -12.63 -5.91 1.35
N ASP A 176 -13.07 -4.64 1.21
CA ASP A 176 -14.23 -4.26 0.38
C ASP A 176 -13.84 -3.38 -0.82
N GLN A 177 -12.81 -3.80 -1.55
CA GLN A 177 -12.20 -2.99 -2.62
C GLN A 177 -13.13 -2.63 -3.78
N ASP A 178 -14.11 -3.47 -4.13
CA ASP A 178 -14.98 -3.21 -5.29
C ASP A 178 -15.92 -2.01 -5.06
N ASP A 179 -16.51 -1.94 -3.87
CA ASP A 179 -17.36 -0.83 -3.46
C ASP A 179 -16.53 0.44 -3.23
N LEU A 180 -15.35 0.31 -2.63
CA LEU A 180 -14.41 1.41 -2.47
C LEU A 180 -14.00 1.99 -3.84
N VAL A 181 -13.59 1.14 -4.79
CA VAL A 181 -13.21 1.56 -6.15
C VAL A 181 -14.37 2.29 -6.84
N THR A 182 -15.59 1.78 -6.70
CA THR A 182 -16.78 2.40 -7.29
C THR A 182 -17.06 3.77 -6.68
N THR A 183 -16.95 3.89 -5.37
CA THR A 183 -17.13 5.14 -4.63
C THR A 183 -16.06 6.16 -4.99
N MET A 184 -14.79 5.76 -4.98
CA MET A 184 -13.67 6.63 -5.33
C MET A 184 -13.72 7.08 -6.78
N ARG A 185 -14.14 6.21 -7.71
CA ARG A 185 -14.38 6.60 -9.10
C ARG A 185 -15.42 7.73 -9.22
N ARG A 186 -16.53 7.62 -8.50
CA ARG A 186 -17.57 8.68 -8.48
C ARG A 186 -17.04 9.98 -7.89
N ILE A 187 -16.29 9.91 -6.79
CA ILE A 187 -15.68 11.10 -6.17
C ILE A 187 -14.77 11.82 -7.17
N VAL A 188 -13.88 11.08 -7.84
CA VAL A 188 -12.96 11.66 -8.82
C VAL A 188 -13.72 12.28 -10.00
N GLN A 189 -14.74 11.60 -10.52
CA GLN A 189 -15.54 12.08 -11.65
C GLN A 189 -16.43 13.29 -11.33
N ASN A 190 -16.93 13.41 -10.10
CA ASN A 190 -17.78 14.55 -9.73
C ASN A 190 -17.00 15.88 -9.71
N SER A 191 -15.68 15.86 -9.58
CA SER A 191 -14.84 17.06 -9.61
C SER A 191 -14.71 17.68 -11.00
N THR A 192 -14.77 16.85 -12.06
CA THR A 192 -14.67 17.30 -13.45
C THR A 192 -15.92 18.06 -13.92
N ASP A 193 -17.08 17.76 -13.33
CA ASP A 193 -18.35 18.40 -13.71
C ASP A 193 -18.58 19.75 -13.00
N VAL A 194 -18.00 19.96 -11.82
CA VAL A 194 -18.20 21.19 -11.03
C VAL A 194 -17.19 22.29 -11.40
N THR A 195 -16.00 21.94 -11.90
CA THR A 195 -14.92 22.93 -12.06
C THR A 195 -14.77 23.54 -13.45
N GLY A 196 -15.21 22.90 -14.55
CA GLY A 196 -15.22 23.49 -15.90
C GLY A 196 -13.92 24.18 -16.39
N ASN A 197 -12.79 24.02 -15.68
CA ASN A 197 -11.52 24.68 -15.96
C ASN A 197 -10.39 24.01 -15.15
N PRO A 198 -9.21 23.75 -15.74
CA PRO A 198 -8.11 23.12 -15.03
C PRO A 198 -7.45 24.14 -14.11
N GLN A 199 -7.45 23.88 -12.80
CA GLN A 199 -6.66 24.67 -11.85
C GLN A 199 -5.17 24.52 -12.20
N ARG A 200 -4.59 25.54 -12.84
CA ARG A 200 -3.15 25.71 -12.95
C ARG A 200 -2.58 25.96 -11.54
N LYS A 201 -1.55 25.19 -11.19
CA LYS A 201 -0.75 25.30 -9.97
C LYS A 201 -0.31 26.75 -9.70
N PRO A 202 -0.24 27.21 -8.44
CA PRO A 202 0.53 28.40 -8.12
C PRO A 202 2.02 28.11 -8.37
N SER A 203 2.64 28.99 -9.14
CA SER A 203 4.08 29.08 -9.42
C SER A 203 4.90 29.35 -8.18
#